data_AF-A0A368TZT2-F1
#
_entry.id   AF-A0A368TZT2-F1
#
_cell.length_a   1.000
_cell.length_b   1.000
_cell.length_c   1.000
_cell.angle_alpha   90.00
_cell.angle_beta   90.00
_cell.angle_gamma   90.00
#
_symmetry.space_group_name_H-M   'P 1'
#
loop_
_entity.id
_entity.type
_entity.pdbx_description
1 polymer ?
#
loop_
_entity_poly.entity_id
_entity_poly.type
_entity_poly.pdbx_seq_one_letter_code
_entity_poly.pdbx_strand_id
1 'polypeptide(L)' 'MSETPWWLESGPETCQFCLRTFHYEAGYHCIYCDRPICPSCVATRFENRETVCPECHENGNRHEEEN' A
#
# COMPACT_ATOMS: atom_id res chain seq x y z
N MET A 1 -23.58 12.55 -8.32
CA MET A 1 -23.14 11.34 -7.61
C MET A 1 -21.74 11.06 -8.10
N SER A 2 -20.73 11.15 -7.23
CA SER A 2 -19.37 10.73 -7.59
C SER A 2 -19.35 9.21 -7.56
N GLU A 3 -19.44 8.56 -8.73
CA GLU A 3 -19.15 7.14 -8.85
C GLU A 3 -17.71 6.94 -8.38
N THR A 4 -17.54 6.18 -7.30
CA THR A 4 -16.22 5.76 -6.86
C THR A 4 -15.60 4.95 -7.99
N PRO A 5 -14.38 5.26 -8.45
CA PRO A 5 -13.73 4.45 -9.48
C PRO A 5 -13.67 2.99 -9.04
N TRP A 6 -13.88 2.06 -9.97
CA TRP A 6 -13.90 0.61 -9.69
C TRP A 6 -12.63 0.13 -8.95
N TRP A 7 -11.46 0.76 -9.20
CA TRP A 7 -10.20 0.44 -8.52
C TRP A 7 -10.14 0.89 -7.05
N LEU A 8 -11.10 1.69 -6.60
CA LEU A 8 -11.32 2.08 -5.20
C LEU A 8 -12.49 1.34 -4.55
N GLU A 9 -13.18 0.46 -5.29
CA GLU A 9 -14.21 -0.42 -4.75
C GLU A 9 -13.60 -1.60 -3.97
N SER A 10 -14.42 -2.25 -3.14
CA SER A 10 -14.01 -3.43 -2.37
C SER A 10 -13.95 -4.67 -3.27
N GLY A 11 -12.75 -5.18 -3.50
CA GLY A 11 -12.53 -6.44 -4.22
C GLY A 11 -12.36 -7.67 -3.30
N PRO A 12 -12.03 -8.84 -3.87
CA PRO A 12 -11.92 -10.09 -3.11
C PRO A 12 -10.66 -10.19 -2.25
N GLU A 13 -9.63 -9.40 -2.53
CA GLU A 13 -8.35 -9.47 -1.82
C GLU A 13 -8.39 -8.67 -0.52
N THR A 14 -7.75 -9.18 0.53
CA THR A 14 -7.62 -8.45 1.81
C THR A 14 -6.20 -7.97 2.02
N CYS A 15 -6.04 -6.66 2.24
CA CYS A 15 -4.75 -6.08 2.57
C CYS A 15 -4.27 -6.56 3.93
N GLN A 16 -3.10 -7.18 4.00
CA GLN A 16 -2.53 -7.68 5.25
C GLN A 16 -2.14 -6.56 6.23
N PHE A 17 -2.02 -5.32 5.75
CA PHE A 17 -1.54 -4.19 6.55
C PHE A 17 -2.65 -3.31 7.12
N CYS A 18 -3.72 -3.04 6.34
CA CYS A 18 -4.84 -2.20 6.80
C CYS A 18 -6.16 -2.93 6.88
N LEU A 19 -6.18 -4.24 6.55
CA LEU A 19 -7.34 -5.13 6.58
C LEU A 19 -8.51 -4.71 5.66
N ARG A 20 -8.31 -3.71 4.81
CA ARG A 20 -9.30 -3.32 3.79
C ARG A 20 -9.25 -4.28 2.62
N THR A 21 -10.40 -4.46 2.00
CA THR A 21 -10.55 -5.24 0.77
C THR A 21 -10.25 -4.41 -0.47
N PHE A 22 -9.66 -5.02 -1.49
CA PHE A 22 -9.28 -4.34 -2.75
C PHE A 22 -9.30 -5.32 -3.93
N HIS A 23 -9.32 -4.78 -5.15
CA HIS A 23 -9.18 -5.58 -6.37
C HIS A 23 -7.71 -5.92 -6.62
N TYR A 24 -7.43 -7.19 -6.89
CA TYR A 24 -6.06 -7.66 -7.18
C TYR A 24 -5.42 -6.85 -8.32
N GLU A 25 -6.20 -6.52 -9.35
CA GLU A 25 -5.77 -5.75 -10.52
C GLU A 25 -5.39 -4.29 -10.19
N ALA A 26 -5.93 -3.76 -9.10
CA ALA A 26 -5.58 -2.44 -8.59
C ALA A 26 -4.46 -2.50 -7.52
N GLY A 27 -4.04 -3.71 -7.12
CA GLY A 27 -3.00 -3.92 -6.13
C GLY A 27 -1.62 -3.46 -6.59
N TYR A 28 -0.80 -3.05 -5.63
CA TYR A 28 0.62 -2.78 -5.83
C TYR A 28 1.46 -3.82 -5.08
N HIS A 29 2.76 -3.90 -5.38
CA HIS A 29 3.70 -4.75 -4.65
C HIS A 29 4.79 -3.89 -4.01
N CYS A 30 5.20 -4.27 -2.80
CA CYS A 30 6.30 -3.60 -2.11
C CYS A 30 7.61 -3.81 -2.87
N ILE A 31 8.34 -2.75 -3.21
CA ILE A 31 9.63 -2.88 -3.90
C ILE A 31 10.71 -3.64 -3.11
N TYR A 32 10.54 -3.79 -1.79
CA TYR A 32 11.53 -4.44 -0.91
C TYR A 32 11.20 -5.88 -0.54
N CYS A 33 9.93 -6.22 -0.34
CA CYS A 33 9.52 -7.55 0.12
C CYS A 33 8.48 -8.23 -0.78
N ASP A 34 8.09 -7.58 -1.87
CA ASP A 34 7.16 -8.09 -2.88
C ASP A 34 5.78 -8.51 -2.34
N ARG A 35 5.43 -8.11 -1.12
CA ARG A 35 4.09 -8.34 -0.55
C ARG A 35 3.06 -7.43 -1.20
N PRO A 36 1.81 -7.91 -1.41
CA PRO A 36 0.75 -7.11 -2.00
C PRO A 36 0.29 -6.00 -1.05
N ILE A 37 0.09 -4.79 -1.60
CA ILE A 37 -0.34 -3.58 -0.91
C ILE A 37 -1.57 -3.00 -1.61
N CYS A 38 -2.61 -2.65 -0.86
CA CYS A 38 -3.80 -2.05 -1.45
C CYS A 38 -3.58 -0.58 -1.86
N PRO A 39 -4.36 -0.07 -2.84
CA PRO A 39 -4.32 1.34 -3.27
C PRO A 39 -4.42 2.35 -2.13
N SER A 40 -5.21 2.07 -1.09
CA SER A 40 -5.35 2.98 0.05
C SER A 40 -4.06 3.08 0.87
N CYS A 41 -3.41 1.96 1.17
CA CYS A 41 -2.13 1.95 1.90
C CYS A 41 -1.06 2.71 1.13
N VAL A 42 -1.04 2.54 -0.18
CA VAL A 42 -0.15 3.21 -1.11
C VAL A 42 -0.43 4.71 -1.17
N ALA A 43 -1.69 5.13 -1.38
CA ALA A 43 -2.08 6.54 -1.43
C ALA A 43 -1.81 7.31 -0.12
N THR A 44 -1.99 6.66 1.04
CA THR A 44 -1.68 7.27 2.34
C THR A 44 -0.19 7.46 2.58
N ARG A 45 0.66 6.63 1.96
CA ARG A 45 2.12 6.60 2.21
C ARG A 45 2.98 6.99 1.01
N PHE A 46 2.36 7.51 -0.05
CA PHE A 46 3.05 8.00 -1.25
C PHE A 46 3.76 9.36 -0.97
N GLU A 47 4.46 9.47 0.15
CA GLU A 47 5.36 10.60 0.42
C GLU A 47 6.59 10.53 -0.49
N ASN A 48 7.03 9.32 -0.81
CA ASN A 48 8.10 9.02 -1.77
C ASN A 48 7.51 8.35 -3.01
N ARG A 49 8.14 8.51 -4.19
CA ARG A 49 7.71 7.91 -5.47
C ARG A 49 7.78 6.37 -5.50
N GLU A 50 8.09 5.75 -4.37
CA GLU A 50 8.30 4.31 -4.22
C GLU A 50 7.08 3.66 -3.59
N THR A 51 6.67 2.51 -4.13
CA THR A 51 5.59 1.72 -3.53
C THR A 51 6.16 0.82 -2.44
N VAL A 52 6.09 1.28 -1.19
CA VAL A 52 6.66 0.62 -0.02
C VAL A 52 5.56 0.23 0.97
N CYS A 53 5.60 -0.99 1.50
CA CYS A 53 4.63 -1.43 2.51
C CYS A 53 4.91 -0.78 3.88
N PRO A 54 3.91 -0.70 4.77
CA PRO A 54 4.07 -0.04 6.07
C PRO A 54 5.23 -0.58 6.91
N GLU A 55 5.42 -1.90 6.94
CA GLU A 55 6.52 -2.52 7.68
C GLU A 55 7.90 -2.17 7.11
N CYS A 56 8.06 -2.21 5.78
CA CYS A 56 9.34 -1.85 5.15
C CYS A 56 9.63 -0.35 5.29
N HIS A 57 8.60 0.49 5.27
CA HIS A 57 8.73 1.92 5.49
C HIS A 57 9.22 2.22 6.92
N GLU A 58 8.61 1.59 7.93
CA GLU A 58 9.05 1.71 9.32
C GLU A 58 10.48 1.21 9.53
N ASN A 59 10.89 0.13 8.86
CA ASN A 59 12.26 -0.37 8.92
C ASN A 59 13.27 0.56 8.21
N GLY A 60 12.88 1.21 7.11
CA GLY A 60 13.72 2.17 6.38
C GLY A 60 14.01 3.43 7.19
N ASN A 61 12.99 4.01 7.84
CA ASN A 61 13.15 5.20 8.69
C ASN A 61 14.10 4.97 9.87
N ARG A 62 14.16 3.73 10.39
CA ARG A 62 15.04 3.38 11.51
C ARG A 62 16.53 3.37 11.15
N HIS A 63 16.89 3.34 9.87
CA HIS A 63 18.29 3.47 9.44
C HIS A 63 18.71 4.94 9.23
N GLU A 64 17.77 5.88 9.08
CA GLU A 64 18.09 7.31 8.95
C GLU A 64 18.27 8.01 10.31
N GLU A 65 17.64 7.51 11.38
CA GLU A 65 17.76 8.09 12.73
C GLU A 65 19.06 7.71 13.48
N GLU A 66 19.86 6.77 12.95
CA GLU A 66 21.17 6.39 13.50
C GLU A 66 22.38 7.07 12.80
N ASN A 67 22.15 8.11 11.98
CA ASN A 67 23.21 8.90 11.34
C ASN A 67 23.32 10.31 11.92
#